data_AF-A0A835X2E9-F1
#
_entry.id   AF-A0A835X2E9-F1
#
_cell.length_a   1.000
_cell.length_b   1.000
_cell.length_c   1.000
_cell.angle_alpha   90.00
_cell.angle_beta   90.00
_cell.angle_gamma   90.00
#
_symmetry.space_group_name_H-M   'P 1'
#
loop_
_entity.id
_entity.type
_entity.pdbx_description
1 polymer ?
#
loop_
_entity_poly.entity_id
_entity_poly.type
_entity_poly.pdbx_seq_one_letter_code
_entity_poly.pdbx_strand_id
1 'polypeptide(L)' 'MGRMIAKDKQQHFIAGLLLSLLGLAYLPLISLGFIYGIGKEISDYFKGKFDVMDILYTFTGAGVALAILIIVELTRLG' A
#
# COMPACT_ATOMS: atom_id res chain seq x y z
N MET A 1 -19.26 -2.16 -15.75
CA MET A 1 -18.95 -1.22 -14.64
C MET A 1 -18.13 -1.89 -13.52
N GLY A 2 -18.55 -3.02 -12.95
CA GLY A 2 -17.82 -3.68 -11.84
C GLY A 2 -16.37 -4.11 -12.11
N ARG A 3 -16.00 -4.47 -13.34
CA ARG A 3 -14.59 -4.81 -13.69
C ARG A 3 -13.61 -3.64 -13.58
N MET A 4 -14.07 -2.40 -13.80
CA MET A 4 -13.19 -1.23 -13.69
C MET A 4 -12.89 -0.91 -12.22
N ILE A 5 -13.90 -1.02 -11.35
CA ILE A 5 -13.75 -0.84 -9.90
C ILE A 5 -12.79 -1.90 -9.34
N ALA A 6 -12.91 -3.17 -9.74
CA ALA A 6 -12.00 -4.21 -9.27
C ALA A 6 -10.54 -3.96 -9.69
N LYS A 7 -10.30 -3.49 -10.92
CA LYS A 7 -8.95 -3.16 -11.41
C LYS A 7 -8.35 -1.97 -10.65
N ASP A 8 -9.15 -0.96 -10.38
CA ASP A 8 -8.77 0.21 -9.59
C ASP A 8 -8.32 -0.19 -8.18
N LYS A 9 -9.10 -1.03 -7.48
CA LYS A 9 -8.75 -1.55 -6.16
C LYS A 9 -7.48 -2.42 -6.18
N GLN A 10 -7.28 -3.21 -7.23
CA GLN A 10 -6.04 -3.97 -7.43
C GLN A 10 -4.82 -3.05 -7.59
N GLN A 11 -4.95 -1.95 -8.34
CA GLN A 11 -3.87 -0.98 -8.50
C GLN A 11 -3.50 -0.31 -7.18
N HIS A 12 -4.49 0.01 -6.34
CA HIS A 12 -4.25 0.51 -4.98
C HIS A 12 -3.47 -0.48 -4.12
N PHE A 13 -3.89 -1.75 -4.13
CA PHE A 13 -3.16 -2.81 -3.44
C PHE A 13 -1.72 -2.96 -3.93
N ILE A 14 -1.51 -3.02 -5.25
CA ILE A 14 -0.17 -3.16 -5.86
C ILE A 14 0.71 -1.96 -5.52
N ALA A 15 0.16 -0.74 -5.56
CA ALA A 15 0.91 0.47 -5.20
C ALA A 15 1.38 0.45 -3.75
N GLY A 16 0.49 0.09 -2.81
CA GLY A 16 0.84 -0.07 -1.40
C GLY A 16 1.93 -1.12 -1.18
N LEU A 17 1.81 -2.28 -1.83
CA LEU A 17 2.78 -3.37 -1.76
C LEU A 17 4.16 -2.93 -2.28
N LEU A 18 4.22 -2.40 -3.51
CA LEU A 18 5.49 -2.05 -4.15
C LEU A 18 6.22 -0.91 -3.41
N LEU A 19 5.48 0.11 -2.97
CA LEU A 19 6.07 1.23 -2.23
C LEU A 19 6.66 0.76 -0.89
N SER A 20 5.92 -0.08 -0.15
CA SER A 20 6.39 -0.58 1.13
C SER A 20 7.49 -1.65 0.99
N LEU A 21 7.56 -2.40 -0.10
CA LEU A 21 8.67 -3.34 -0.35
C LEU A 21 10.04 -2.66 -0.44
N LEU A 22 10.11 -1.36 -0.75
CA LEU A 22 11.35 -0.58 -0.65
C LEU A 22 11.93 -0.57 0.77
N GLY A 23 11.09 -0.83 1.79
CA GLY A 23 11.49 -1.04 3.18
C GLY A 23 12.49 -2.18 3.38
N LEU A 24 12.51 -3.18 2.48
CA LEU A 24 13.51 -4.26 2.51
C LEU A 24 14.94 -3.75 2.24
N ALA A 25 15.07 -2.66 1.47
CA ALA A 25 16.35 -2.03 1.18
C ALA A 25 16.72 -0.95 2.22
N TYR A 26 15.73 -0.19 2.68
CA TYR A 26 15.90 0.83 3.72
C TYR A 26 14.63 0.95 4.57
N LEU A 27 14.71 0.49 5.83
CA LEU A 27 13.55 0.29 6.71
C LEU A 27 12.55 1.46 6.75
N PRO A 28 12.95 2.75 6.80
CA PRO A 28 12.00 3.86 6.80
C PRO A 28 11.04 3.90 5.59
N LEU A 29 11.44 3.33 4.45
CA LEU A 29 10.63 3.30 3.23
C LEU A 29 9.41 2.37 3.33
N ILE A 30 9.35 1.50 4.35
CA ILE A 30 8.16 0.66 4.62
C ILE A 30 6.89 1.50 4.79
N SER A 31 7.04 2.75 5.26
CA SER A 31 5.94 3.70 5.49
C SER A 31 5.34 4.30 4.22
N LEU A 32 6.04 4.22 3.08
CA LEU A 32 5.64 4.89 1.83
C LEU A 32 4.28 4.43 1.31
N GLY A 33 3.96 3.14 1.41
CA GLY A 33 2.64 2.62 1.01
C GLY A 33 1.49 3.24 1.83
N PHE A 34 1.70 3.44 3.13
CA PHE A 34 0.71 4.08 4.01
C PHE A 34 0.57 5.58 3.72
N ILE A 35 1.70 6.28 3.56
CA ILE A 35 1.71 7.71 3.22
C ILE A 35 1.02 7.92 1.87
N TYR A 36 1.31 7.07 0.88
CA TYR A 36 0.69 7.13 -0.44
C TYR A 36 -0.83 6.90 -0.38
N GLY A 37 -1.30 5.92 0.40
CA GLY A 37 -2.74 5.67 0.57
C GLY A 37 -3.49 6.90 1.09
N ILE A 38 -2.94 7.56 2.12
CA ILE A 38 -3.51 8.80 2.66
C ILE A 38 -3.40 9.94 1.64
N GLY A 39 -2.23 10.15 1.05
CA GLY A 39 -1.96 11.25 0.13
C GLY A 39 -2.80 11.19 -1.15
N LYS A 40 -2.96 10.00 -1.75
CA LYS A 40 -3.85 9.78 -2.90
C LYS A 40 -5.27 10.17 -2.54
N GLU A 41 -5.74 9.76 -1.37
CA GLU A 41 -7.13 9.94 -0.98
C GLU A 41 -7.45 11.40 -0.61
N ILE A 42 -6.50 12.10 -0.01
CA ILE A 42 -6.57 13.56 0.17
C ILE A 42 -6.66 14.25 -1.20
N SER A 43 -5.81 13.87 -2.16
CA SER A 43 -5.86 14.41 -3.52
C SER A 43 -7.23 14.17 -4.18
N ASP A 44 -7.82 13.00 -3.98
CA ASP A 44 -9.10 12.64 -4.56
C ASP A 44 -10.29 13.29 -3.88
N TYR A 45 -10.19 13.55 -2.57
CA TYR A 45 -11.14 14.40 -1.85
C TYR A 45 -11.26 15.78 -2.50
N PHE A 46 -10.14 16.44 -2.81
CA PHE A 46 -10.13 17.73 -3.51
C PHE A 46 -10.67 17.65 -4.96
N LYS A 47 -10.73 16.47 -5.55
CA LYS A 47 -11.32 16.20 -6.88
C LYS A 47 -12.77 15.72 -6.81
N GLY A 48 -13.36 15.60 -5.61
CA GLY A 48 -14.72 15.12 -5.38
C GLY A 48 -14.91 13.60 -5.58
N LYS A 49 -13.84 12.80 -5.43
CA LYS A 49 -13.83 11.34 -5.68
C LYS A 49 -13.31 10.53 -4.49
N PHE A 50 -13.74 10.89 -3.29
CA PHE A 50 -13.28 10.21 -2.08
C PHE A 50 -13.84 8.78 -1.97
N ASP A 51 -12.97 7.78 -1.86
CA ASP A 51 -13.26 6.36 -1.69
C ASP A 51 -12.34 5.72 -0.63
N VAL A 52 -12.90 5.48 0.56
CA VAL A 52 -12.21 4.83 1.69
C VAL A 52 -11.65 3.45 1.31
N MET A 53 -12.28 2.76 0.34
CA MET A 53 -11.78 1.46 -0.08
C MET A 53 -10.38 1.57 -0.68
N ASP A 54 -10.02 2.66 -1.34
CA ASP A 54 -8.68 2.83 -1.91
C ASP A 54 -7.60 2.92 -0.84
N ILE A 55 -7.89 3.57 0.28
CA ILE A 55 -7.02 3.55 1.46
C ILE A 55 -6.86 2.12 1.96
N LEU A 56 -7.97 1.39 2.16
CA LEU A 56 -7.93 0.03 2.71
C LEU A 56 -7.15 -0.93 1.81
N TYR A 57 -7.36 -0.91 0.50
CA TYR A 57 -6.61 -1.74 -0.43
C TYR A 57 -5.12 -1.37 -0.43
N THR A 58 -4.80 -0.07 -0.43
CA THR A 58 -3.41 0.39 -0.36
C THR A 58 -2.72 -0.05 0.94
N PHE A 59 -3.40 0.09 2.09
CA PHE A 59 -2.88 -0.32 3.39
C PHE A 59 -2.74 -1.82 3.50
N THR A 60 -3.63 -2.59 2.88
CA THR A 60 -3.52 -4.05 2.85
C THR A 60 -2.28 -4.48 2.07
N GLY A 61 -2.00 -3.86 0.92
CA GLY A 61 -0.76 -4.09 0.17
C GLY A 61 0.49 -3.75 0.98
N ALA A 62 0.49 -2.59 1.65
CA ALA A 62 1.58 -2.17 2.53
C ALA A 62 1.78 -3.12 3.73
N GLY A 63 0.70 -3.63 4.32
CA GLY A 63 0.72 -4.61 5.39
C GLY A 63 1.30 -5.96 4.97
N VAL A 64 1.04 -6.40 3.73
CA VAL A 64 1.69 -7.59 3.16
C VAL A 64 3.20 -7.37 3.01
N ALA A 65 3.64 -6.20 2.53
CA ALA A 65 5.06 -5.88 2.48
C ALA A 65 5.73 -5.90 3.87
N LEU A 66 5.03 -5.40 4.89
CA LEU A 66 5.49 -5.46 6.28
C LEU A 66 5.61 -6.91 6.78
N ALA A 67 4.64 -7.77 6.49
CA ALA A 67 4.71 -9.19 6.83
C ALA A 67 5.92 -9.87 6.15
N ILE A 68 6.18 -9.56 4.87
CA ILE A 68 7.36 -10.05 4.15
C ILE A 68 8.65 -9.59 4.83
N LEU A 69 8.78 -8.31 5.19
CA LEU A 69 9.94 -7.78 5.91
C LEU A 69 10.16 -8.55 7.24
N ILE A 70 9.11 -8.74 8.04
CA ILE A 70 9.20 -9.49 9.30
C ILE A 70 9.72 -10.91 9.07
N ILE A 71 9.20 -11.63 8.06
CA ILE A 71 9.65 -12.98 7.71
C ILE A 71 11.13 -12.96 7.30
N VAL A 72 11.54 -12.02 6.45
CA VAL A 72 12.94 -11.88 6.00
C VAL A 72 13.87 -11.65 7.19
N GLU A 73 13.53 -10.73 8.09
CA GLU A 73 14.37 -10.47 9.27
C GLU A 73 14.42 -11.66 10.23
N LEU A 74 13.31 -12.38 10.44
CA LEU A 74 13.31 -13.61 11.24
C LEU A 74 14.23 -14.68 10.65
N THR A 75 14.26 -14.84 9.33
CA THR A 75 15.17 -15.79 8.66
C THR A 75 16.64 -15.38 8.71
N ARG A 76 16.96 -14.12 9.00
CA ARG A 76 18.35 -13.65 9.17
C ARG A 76 18.88 -13.86 10.59
N LEU A 77 17.98 -14.03 11.56
CA LEU A 77 18.31 -14.17 12.98
C LEU A 77 18.51 -15.63 13.43
N GLY A 78 18.06 -16.61 12.63
CA GLY A 78 18.22 -18.05 12.87
C GLY A 78 19.40 -18.63 12.13
#